data_AF-A0A960SBD0-F1
#
_entry.id   AF-A0A960SBD0-F1
#
_cell.length_a   1.000
_cell.length_b   1.000
_cell.length_c   1.000
_cell.angle_alpha   90.00
_cell.angle_beta   90.00
_cell.angle_gamma   90.00
#
_symmetry.space_group_name_H-M   'P 1'
#
loop_
_entity.id
_entity.type
_entity.pdbx_description
1 polymer ?
#
loop_
_entity_poly.entity_id
_entity_poly.type
_entity_poly.pdbx_seq_one_letter_code
_entity_poly.pdbx_strand_id
1 'polypeptide(L)' 'MTSGKTNEPLGVLTVGMGSVASTLFAGVESARRGIHHPIGSITQTNSFPGNSSSSETLSNQLGLVKLEAICF' A
#
# COMPACT_ATOMS: atom_id res chain seq x y z
N MET A 1 7.20 -16.60 14.96
CA MET A 1 7.92 -15.31 14.91
C MET A 1 7.61 -14.61 13.60
N THR A 2 6.39 -14.14 13.38
CA THR A 2 6.07 -13.23 12.27
C THR A 2 5.97 -11.85 12.89
N SER A 3 7.09 -11.11 12.83
CA SER A 3 7.19 -9.74 13.33
C SER A 3 6.15 -8.88 12.59
N GLY A 4 5.10 -8.45 13.29
CA GLY A 4 4.13 -7.49 12.78
C GLY A 4 4.87 -6.21 12.44
N LYS A 5 4.91 -5.88 11.14
CA LYS A 5 5.81 -4.85 10.62
C LYS A 5 5.32 -3.46 11.01
N THR A 6 6.23 -2.67 11.56
CA THR A 6 6.14 -1.22 11.79
C THR A 6 5.94 -0.50 10.45
N ASN A 7 5.03 0.48 10.41
CA ASN A 7 4.73 1.29 9.22
C ASN A 7 5.86 2.32 8.97
N GLU A 8 7.07 1.82 8.75
CA GLU A 8 8.28 2.60 8.49
C GLU A 8 8.33 3.09 7.05
N PRO A 9 8.98 4.25 6.80
CA PRO A 9 9.09 4.80 5.45
C PRO A 9 9.83 3.84 4.53
N LEU A 10 9.20 3.48 3.41
CA LEU A 10 9.78 2.63 2.37
C LEU A 10 10.19 3.50 1.17
N GLY A 11 11.50 3.62 0.94
CA GLY A 11 12.04 4.35 -0.22
C GLY A 11 11.80 3.61 -1.54
N VAL A 12 11.19 4.27 -2.51
CA VAL A 12 10.93 3.76 -3.86
C VAL A 12 11.52 4.72 -4.89
N LEU A 13 12.67 4.36 -5.44
CA LEU A 13 13.35 5.15 -6.47
C LEU A 13 12.83 4.78 -7.86
N THR A 14 12.10 5.68 -8.50
CA THR A 14 11.64 5.51 -9.89
C THR A 14 12.67 6.06 -10.87
N VAL A 15 12.96 5.32 -11.95
CA VAL A 15 13.85 5.82 -13.01
C VAL A 15 13.04 6.71 -13.96
N GLY A 16 13.25 8.03 -13.84
CA GLY A 16 12.56 9.06 -14.63
C GLY A 16 11.23 9.54 -14.02
N MET A 17 10.73 10.67 -14.52
CA MET A 17 9.51 11.35 -14.03
C MET A 17 8.45 11.41 -15.15
N GLY A 18 8.02 10.23 -15.61
CA GLY A 18 7.01 10.08 -16.66
C GLY A 18 5.56 10.02 -16.14
N SER A 19 4.62 9.68 -17.01
CA SER A 19 3.19 9.55 -16.68
C SER A 19 2.93 8.54 -15.56
N VAL A 20 3.65 7.42 -15.55
CA VAL A 20 3.49 6.36 -14.55
C VAL A 20 4.02 6.81 -13.18
N ALA A 21 5.22 7.40 -13.14
CA ALA A 21 5.83 7.87 -11.90
C ALA A 21 4.99 9.01 -11.27
N SER A 22 4.63 10.02 -12.06
CA SER A 22 3.80 11.13 -11.58
C SER A 22 2.43 10.70 -11.06
N THR A 23 1.78 9.74 -11.72
CA THR A 23 0.49 9.19 -11.27
C THR A 23 0.64 8.35 -10.02
N LEU A 24 1.73 7.58 -9.89
CA LEU A 24 2.05 6.84 -8.67
C LEU A 24 2.25 7.80 -7.48
N PHE A 25 3.04 8.87 -7.66
CA PHE A 25 3.26 9.87 -6.61
C PHE A 25 1.96 10.56 -6.21
N ALA A 26 1.17 11.02 -7.19
CA ALA A 26 -0.11 11.67 -6.93
C ALA A 26 -1.11 10.72 -6.24
N GLY A 27 -1.14 9.45 -6.63
CA GLY A 27 -2.00 8.43 -6.02
C GLY A 27 -1.63 8.14 -4.57
N VAL A 28 -0.34 8.01 -4.28
CA VAL A 28 0.15 7.80 -2.91
C VAL A 28 -0.08 9.05 -2.05
N GLU A 29 0.18 10.26 -2.55
CA GLU A 29 -0.14 11.50 -1.84
C GLU A 29 -1.62 11.61 -1.52
N SER A 30 -2.49 11.25 -2.47
CA SER A 30 -3.94 11.28 -2.29
C SER A 30 -4.40 10.28 -1.22
N ALA A 31 -3.79 9.09 -1.19
CA ALA A 31 -4.04 8.09 -0.16
C ALA A 31 -3.51 8.52 1.21
N ARG A 32 -2.29 9.07 1.28
CA ARG A 32 -1.67 9.55 2.52
C ARG A 32 -2.44 10.71 3.16
N ARG A 33 -3.03 11.58 2.33
CA ARG A 33 -3.87 12.70 2.78
C ARG A 33 -5.32 12.27 3.07
N GLY A 34 -5.67 11.00 2.86
CA GLY A 34 -7.03 10.49 3.07
C GLY A 34 -8.08 11.03 2.09
N ILE A 35 -7.66 11.58 0.96
CA ILE A 35 -8.56 12.18 -0.04
C ILE A 35 -9.22 11.09 -0.89
N HIS A 36 -8.46 10.05 -1.25
CA HIS A 36 -8.94 8.93 -2.06
C HIS A 36 -8.44 7.60 -1.50
N HIS A 37 -9.29 6.57 -1.55
CA HIS A 37 -8.87 5.20 -1.25
C HIS A 37 -7.96 4.65 -2.36
N PRO A 38 -7.01 3.74 -2.06
CA PRO A 38 -6.09 3.16 -3.04
C PRO A 38 -6.76 2.09 -3.91
N ILE A 39 -7.82 2.45 -4.62
CA ILE A 39 -8.55 1.55 -5.54
C ILE A 39 -7.64 1.04 -6.67
N GLY A 40 -7.79 -0.25 -7.01
CA GLY A 40 -7.01 -0.93 -8.05
C GLY A 40 -5.71 -1.58 -7.56
N SER A 41 -5.30 -1.35 -6.32
CA SER A 41 -4.13 -2.01 -5.73
C SER A 41 -4.50 -3.36 -5.13
N ILE A 42 -4.12 -4.46 -5.80
CA ILE A 42 -4.44 -5.83 -5.37
C ILE A 42 -3.94 -6.10 -3.94
N THR A 43 -2.76 -5.60 -3.59
CA THR A 43 -2.19 -5.81 -2.25
C THR A 43 -2.99 -5.07 -1.19
N GLN A 44 -3.47 -3.86 -1.48
CA GLN A 44 -4.12 -2.98 -0.49
C GLN A 44 -5.64 -3.19 -0.41
N THR A 45 -6.30 -3.61 -1.49
CA THR A 45 -7.77 -3.70 -1.55
C THR A 45 -8.34 -5.11 -1.63
N ASN A 46 -7.55 -6.09 -2.08
CA ASN A 46 -8.09 -7.44 -2.24
C ASN A 46 -8.19 -8.12 -0.86
N SER A 47 -9.33 -8.76 -0.60
CA SER A 47 -9.49 -9.69 0.51
C SER A 47 -9.45 -11.10 -0.04
N PHE A 48 -8.55 -11.92 0.47
CA PHE A 48 -8.49 -13.35 0.13
C PHE A 48 -9.05 -14.14 1.32
N PRO A 49 -9.95 -15.12 1.10
CA PRO A 49 -10.45 -15.95 2.18
C PRO A 49 -9.31 -16.80 2.78
N GLY A 50 -8.86 -16.44 3.98
CA GLY A 50 -7.81 -17.13 4.73
C GLY A 50 -8.31 -17.74 6.04
N ASN A 51 -7.38 -18.24 6.85
CA ASN A 51 -7.56 -18.99 8.11
C ASN A 51 -8.29 -18.23 9.25
N SER A 52 -8.92 -17.09 8.98
CA SER A 52 -9.60 -16.29 10.00
C SER A 52 -10.89 -15.73 9.42
N SER A 53 -12.00 -15.93 10.13
CA SER A 53 -13.37 -15.64 9.69
C SER A 53 -13.69 -14.15 9.46
N SER A 54 -12.68 -13.28 9.50
CA SER A 54 -12.77 -11.85 9.24
C SER A 54 -12.09 -11.59 7.90
N SER A 55 -12.84 -11.04 6.94
CA SER A 55 -12.35 -10.66 5.61
C SER A 55 -11.37 -9.48 5.73
N GLU A 56 -10.19 -9.74 6.28
CA GLU A 56 -9.11 -8.78 6.37
C GLU A 56 -8.54 -8.49 4.98
N THR A 57 -7.95 -7.30 4.81
CA THR A 57 -7.23 -6.99 3.57
C THR A 57 -5.97 -7.85 3.47
N LEU A 58 -5.57 -8.19 2.25
CA LEU A 58 -4.39 -9.01 1.99
C LEU A 58 -3.13 -8.41 2.62
N SER A 59 -3.04 -7.08 2.64
CA SER A 59 -1.98 -6.35 3.34
C SER A 59 -1.92 -6.67 4.83
N ASN A 60 -3.07 -6.74 5.50
CA ASN A 60 -3.12 -7.02 6.94
C ASN A 60 -2.81 -8.49 7.23
N GLN A 61 -3.28 -9.41 6.38
CA GLN A 61 -3.00 -10.84 6.52
C GLN A 61 -1.51 -11.18 6.29
N LEU A 62 -0.86 -10.50 5.35
CA LEU A 62 0.56 -10.72 5.00
C LEU A 62 1.53 -9.80 5.74
N GLY A 63 1.04 -8.87 6.57
CA GLY A 63 1.89 -7.90 7.28
C GLY A 63 2.63 -6.94 6.35
N LEU A 64 1.98 -6.48 5.27
CA LEU A 64 2.55 -5.55 4.31
C LEU A 64 2.52 -4.11 4.82
N VAL A 65 3.48 -3.32 4.34
CA VAL A 65 3.51 -1.86 4.55
C VAL A 65 2.34 -1.22 3.80
N LYS A 66 1.73 -0.20 4.41
CA LYS A 66 0.66 0.56 3.77
C LYS A 66 1.19 1.45 2.66
N LEU A 67 0.36 1.74 1.67
CA LEU A 67 0.73 2.57 0.53
C LEU A 67 1.18 3.99 0.94
N GLU A 68 0.62 4.53 2.03
CA GLU A 68 0.93 5.85 2.58
C GLU A 68 2.36 6.01 3.13
N ALA A 69 3.03 4.90 3.45
CA ALA A 69 4.38 4.90 3.99
C ALA A 69 5.46 4.89 2.90
N ILE A 70 5.08 4.93 1.62
CA ILE A 70 6.04 5.02 0.53
C ILE A 70 6.61 6.44 0.45
N CYS A 71 7.93 6.53 0.34
CA CYS A 71 8.69 7.75 0.10
C CYS A 71 9.41 7.63 -1.26
N PHE A 72 9.47 8.72 -2.04
CA PHE A 72 10.05 8.75 -3.40
C PHE A 72 11.22 9.71 -3.46
#